data_AF-A0A7S0VJ45-F1
#
_entry.id   AF-A0A7S0VJ45-F1
#
_cell.length_a   1.000
_cell.length_b   1.000
_cell.length_c   1.000
_cell.angle_alpha   90.00
_cell.angle_beta   90.00
_cell.angle_gamma   90.00
#
_symmetry.space_group_name_H-M   'P 1'
#
loop_
_entity.id
_entity.type
_entity.pdbx_description
1 polymer ?
#
loop_
_entity_poly.entity_id
_entity_poly.type
_entity_poly.pdbx_seq_one_letter_code
_entity_poly.pdbx_strand_id
1 'polypeptide(L)'
;MGMAADAAAPAGGKGRGGPVLQLEDEPGMWDEFVEQCSTYWMGVRFAFTAHAIFMVALTCILTMVCSKAVLDFSFDTSMGIVAVGTVFPLVFSVQSGFARRERALGALAGLKASSITVYLMFKTWEKEGTGKWADEAERLIARLLDDIEWYLRTARRTENTGNAVYDSFAHIAAKMAEFAPAAGFGRPGDGGMSRMSQYLRTMMQNFEGVRAIRDSETPVGLRLFCFALIHAAPILLAPYWNHFCQGKKDVSEDIMGTTIELTGSYGCQAGYFMAVAYTLIVVALFRVQVELEDPFDGNGADDIKWEIWRAQLDQLGNYGVGGPEKRAENSRRAAALRGQ
;
A
#
# COMPACT_ATOMS: atom_id res chain seq x y z
N MET A 1 39.68 -21.98 59.66
CA MET A 1 40.98 -22.28 59.01
C MET A 1 40.93 -23.75 58.63
N GLY A 2 40.78 -24.04 57.33
CA GLY A 2 41.00 -25.32 56.64
C GLY A 2 40.30 -26.59 57.13
N MET A 3 39.42 -27.17 56.31
CA MET A 3 39.62 -28.53 55.78
C MET A 3 38.65 -28.79 54.60
N ALA A 4 39.22 -29.34 53.54
CA ALA A 4 38.60 -29.65 52.26
C ALA A 4 37.81 -30.97 52.31
N ALA A 5 36.81 -31.10 51.43
CA ALA A 5 36.33 -32.38 50.93
C ALA A 5 35.80 -32.21 49.49
N ASP A 6 36.18 -33.17 48.66
CA ASP A 6 36.10 -33.23 47.20
C ASP A 6 34.69 -33.42 46.60
N ALA A 7 34.64 -33.04 45.32
CA ALA A 7 33.91 -33.66 44.20
C ALA A 7 32.36 -33.70 44.19
N ALA A 8 31.78 -32.95 43.24
CA ALA A 8 31.01 -33.51 42.11
C ALA A 8 30.58 -32.40 41.13
N ALA A 9 31.10 -32.44 39.91
CA ALA A 9 30.58 -31.65 38.80
C ALA A 9 29.40 -32.37 38.13
N PRO A 10 28.26 -31.72 37.85
CA PRO A 10 27.31 -32.25 36.88
C PRO A 10 27.51 -31.59 35.52
N ALA A 11 27.92 -32.44 34.57
CA ALA A 11 27.59 -32.45 33.15
C ALA A 11 27.18 -31.13 32.48
N GLY A 12 28.08 -30.63 31.62
CA GLY A 12 27.78 -29.61 30.63
C GLY A 12 26.68 -30.07 29.67
N GLY A 13 25.47 -29.54 29.88
CA GLY A 13 24.45 -29.49 28.84
C GLY A 13 24.90 -28.49 27.77
N LYS A 14 25.38 -29.01 26.64
CA LYS A 14 25.52 -28.22 25.40
C LYS A 14 24.12 -27.79 24.93
N GLY A 15 23.61 -26.71 25.50
CA GLY A 15 22.51 -25.95 24.92
C GLY A 15 22.97 -25.45 23.56
N ARG A 16 22.36 -25.96 22.49
CA ARG A 16 22.47 -25.39 21.14
C ARG A 16 21.85 -23.99 21.18
N GLY A 17 22.65 -23.00 21.56
CA GLY A 17 22.34 -21.60 21.32
C GLY A 17 22.44 -21.36 19.82
N GLY A 18 21.30 -21.41 19.12
CA GLY A 18 21.22 -20.84 17.79
C GLY A 18 21.59 -19.35 17.85
N PRO A 19 22.16 -18.76 16.79
CA PRO A 19 22.50 -17.35 16.78
C PRO A 19 21.22 -16.54 16.98
N VAL A 20 21.18 -15.78 18.08
CA VAL A 20 20.16 -14.76 18.34
C VAL A 20 20.27 -13.74 17.22
N LEU A 21 19.17 -13.52 16.49
CA LEU A 21 19.07 -12.41 15.54
C LEU A 21 19.29 -11.12 16.32
N GLN A 22 20.44 -10.46 16.09
CA GLN A 22 20.64 -9.08 16.51
C GLN A 22 19.70 -8.23 15.66
N LEU A 23 18.71 -7.62 16.29
CA LEU A 23 17.94 -6.54 15.68
C LEU A 23 18.90 -5.37 15.49
N GLU A 24 18.84 -4.71 14.34
CA GLU A 24 19.69 -3.54 14.03
C GLU A 24 19.54 -2.45 15.09
N ASP A 25 20.60 -1.66 15.29
CA ASP A 25 20.66 -0.59 16.27
C ASP A 25 19.51 0.43 16.08
N GLU A 26 18.90 0.86 17.18
CA GLU A 26 17.83 1.88 17.17
C GLU A 26 18.33 3.17 16.48
N PRO A 27 17.55 3.78 15.57
CA PRO A 27 17.94 4.97 14.84
C PRO A 27 18.27 6.13 15.79
N GLY A 28 19.24 6.96 15.43
CA GLY A 28 19.57 8.14 16.22
C GLY A 28 18.42 9.16 16.19
N MET A 29 18.23 9.91 17.28
CA MET A 29 17.23 10.98 17.38
C MET A 29 17.27 11.97 16.19
N TRP A 30 18.45 12.21 15.63
CA TRP A 30 18.61 13.07 14.45
C TRP A 30 18.12 12.41 13.15
N ASP A 31 18.28 11.10 13.01
CA ASP A 31 17.81 10.35 11.84
C ASP A 31 16.27 10.32 11.83
N GLU A 32 15.66 10.09 13.00
CA GLU A 32 14.20 10.17 13.17
C GLU A 32 13.65 11.57 12.83
N PHE A 33 14.32 12.63 13.28
CA PHE A 33 13.90 14.00 12.97
C PHE A 33 13.96 14.30 11.46
N VAL A 34 15.04 13.89 10.80
CA VAL A 34 15.20 14.06 9.34
C VAL A 34 14.12 13.28 8.59
N GLU A 35 13.79 12.07 9.04
CA GLU A 35 12.72 11.25 8.47
C GLU A 35 11.33 11.91 8.64
N GLN A 36 11.05 12.50 9.80
CA GLN A 36 9.81 13.24 10.05
C GLN A 36 9.69 14.48 9.15
N CYS A 37 10.77 15.27 9.00
CA CYS A 37 10.78 16.42 8.09
C CYS A 37 10.58 16.00 6.63
N SER A 38 11.24 14.92 6.20
CA SER A 38 11.07 14.35 4.86
C SER A 38 9.62 13.93 4.62
N THR A 39 9.01 13.25 5.60
CA THR A 39 7.61 12.81 5.55
C THR A 39 6.65 13.99 5.46
N TYR A 40 6.86 15.03 6.26
CA TYR A 40 6.07 16.26 6.19
C TYR A 40 6.15 16.92 4.81
N TRP A 41 7.36 17.07 4.28
CA TRP A 41 7.57 17.66 2.96
C TRP A 41 6.91 16.84 1.84
N MET A 42 6.95 15.51 1.94
CA MET A 42 6.24 14.62 1.03
C MET A 42 4.73 14.84 1.09
N GLY A 43 4.17 15.01 2.30
CA GLY A 43 2.76 15.36 2.50
C GLY A 43 2.37 16.74 1.93
N VAL A 44 3.24 17.74 2.03
CA VAL A 44 3.01 19.05 1.40
C VAL A 44 3.02 18.91 -0.13
N ARG A 45 4.05 18.28 -0.71
CA ARG A 45 4.10 18.00 -2.16
C ARG A 45 2.90 17.18 -2.62
N PHE A 46 2.38 16.31 -1.75
CA PHE A 46 1.19 15.52 -2.01
C PHE A 46 -0.07 16.39 -2.13
N ALA A 47 -0.28 17.32 -1.21
CA ALA A 47 -1.41 18.22 -1.22
C ALA A 47 -1.35 19.24 -2.39
N PHE A 48 -0.16 19.73 -2.74
CA PHE A 48 0.05 20.77 -3.74
C PHE A 48 0.36 20.22 -5.13
N THR A 49 -0.66 19.70 -5.82
CA THR A 49 -0.57 19.30 -7.24
C THR A 49 -0.99 20.42 -8.18
N ALA A 50 -0.67 20.29 -9.47
CA ALA A 50 -1.17 21.20 -10.51
C ALA A 50 -2.71 21.28 -10.51
N HIS A 51 -3.39 20.16 -10.28
CA HIS A 51 -4.86 20.12 -10.16
C HIS A 51 -5.35 20.88 -8.92
N ALA A 52 -4.72 20.69 -7.76
CA ALA A 52 -5.05 21.44 -6.55
C ALA A 52 -4.82 22.95 -6.71
N ILE A 53 -3.71 23.35 -7.31
CA ILE A 53 -3.39 24.76 -7.59
C ILE A 53 -4.43 25.35 -8.56
N PHE A 54 -4.80 24.64 -9.61
CA PHE A 54 -5.86 25.05 -10.54
C PHE A 54 -7.20 25.24 -9.82
N MET A 55 -7.60 24.27 -8.99
CA MET A 55 -8.85 24.33 -8.23
C MET A 55 -8.84 25.49 -7.23
N VAL A 56 -7.72 25.72 -6.53
CA VAL A 56 -7.54 26.85 -5.62
C VAL A 56 -7.66 28.19 -6.36
N ALA A 57 -6.98 28.34 -7.50
CA ALA A 57 -7.06 29.54 -8.31
C ALA A 57 -8.49 29.79 -8.80
N LEU A 58 -9.17 28.74 -9.27
CA LEU A 58 -10.57 28.80 -9.68
C LEU A 58 -11.47 29.23 -8.52
N THR A 59 -11.33 28.64 -7.33
CA THR A 59 -12.10 29.03 -6.13
C THR A 59 -11.87 30.50 -5.77
N CYS A 60 -10.62 30.98 -5.78
CA CYS A 60 -10.30 32.38 -5.50
C CYS A 60 -10.94 33.32 -6.53
N ILE A 61 -10.83 33.01 -7.83
CA ILE A 61 -11.44 33.82 -8.90
C ILE A 61 -12.96 33.86 -8.75
N LEU A 62 -13.60 32.72 -8.50
CA LEU A 62 -15.06 32.66 -8.33
C LEU A 62 -15.50 33.42 -7.07
N THR A 63 -14.74 33.32 -5.98
CA THR A 63 -15.00 34.09 -4.75
C THR A 63 -14.90 35.60 -5.00
N MET A 64 -13.88 36.03 -5.76
CA MET A 64 -13.73 37.42 -6.19
C MET A 64 -14.89 37.89 -7.08
N VAL A 65 -15.34 37.05 -8.03
CA VAL A 65 -16.47 37.38 -8.92
C VAL A 65 -17.78 37.48 -8.15
N CYS A 66 -17.98 36.69 -7.09
CA CYS A 66 -19.14 36.79 -6.22
C CYS A 66 -19.06 37.96 -5.22
N SER A 67 -17.98 38.73 -5.20
CA SER A 67 -17.81 39.80 -4.23
C SER A 67 -18.77 40.97 -4.47
N LYS A 68 -18.89 41.85 -3.46
CA LYS A 68 -19.72 43.06 -3.50
C LYS A 68 -19.43 43.96 -4.70
N ALA A 69 -18.16 44.08 -5.09
CA ALA A 69 -17.73 44.90 -6.21
C ALA A 69 -18.23 44.44 -7.58
N VAL A 70 -18.57 43.16 -7.75
CA VAL A 70 -18.84 42.57 -9.07
C VAL A 70 -20.28 42.09 -9.20
N LEU A 71 -20.69 41.11 -8.39
CA LEU A 71 -22.04 40.52 -8.46
C LEU A 71 -22.88 40.74 -7.19
N ASP A 72 -22.26 41.17 -6.08
CA ASP A 72 -22.90 41.33 -4.76
C ASP A 72 -23.77 40.12 -4.37
N PHE A 73 -23.25 38.92 -4.66
CA PHE A 73 -23.96 37.68 -4.43
C PHE A 73 -23.31 36.90 -3.30
N SER A 74 -23.99 36.87 -2.16
CA SER A 74 -23.57 36.14 -0.98
C SER A 74 -24.75 35.44 -0.35
N PHE A 75 -24.54 34.23 0.17
CA PHE A 75 -25.54 33.54 0.97
C PHE A 75 -24.90 33.02 2.25
N ASP A 76 -25.66 33.06 3.34
CA ASP A 76 -25.32 32.38 4.58
C ASP A 76 -26.05 31.04 4.58
N THR A 77 -25.31 29.94 4.55
CA THR A 77 -25.85 28.58 4.61
C THR A 77 -25.01 27.78 5.59
N SER A 78 -25.65 26.83 6.28
CA SER A 78 -24.94 25.93 7.18
C SER A 78 -23.92 25.09 6.39
N MET A 79 -22.63 25.38 6.60
CA MET A 79 -21.54 24.59 6.02
C MET A 79 -21.57 23.14 6.44
N GLY A 80 -22.25 22.80 7.54
CA GLY A 80 -22.42 21.41 7.95
C GLY A 80 -23.08 20.58 6.84
N ILE A 81 -24.09 21.11 6.15
CA ILE A 81 -24.81 20.37 5.09
C ILE A 81 -23.89 20.12 3.89
N VAL A 82 -23.18 21.17 3.44
CA VAL A 82 -22.29 21.06 2.29
C VAL A 82 -21.06 20.23 2.62
N ALA A 83 -20.44 20.43 3.79
CA ALA A 83 -19.29 19.66 4.26
C ALA A 83 -19.64 18.18 4.42
N VAL A 84 -20.79 17.84 5.01
CA VAL A 84 -21.22 16.44 5.12
C VAL A 84 -21.47 15.86 3.72
N GLY A 85 -22.19 16.56 2.84
CA GLY A 85 -22.46 16.08 1.49
C GLY A 85 -21.21 15.88 0.63
N THR A 86 -20.16 16.67 0.86
CA THR A 86 -18.91 16.63 0.10
C THR A 86 -17.86 15.67 0.68
N VAL A 87 -17.63 15.73 2.00
CA VAL A 87 -16.57 14.97 2.68
C VAL A 87 -16.99 13.53 2.97
N PHE A 88 -18.24 13.28 3.33
CA PHE A 88 -18.69 11.93 3.70
C PHE A 88 -18.51 10.88 2.57
N PRO A 89 -18.91 11.16 1.31
CA PRO A 89 -18.67 10.23 0.20
C PRO A 89 -17.18 9.97 -0.05
N LEU A 90 -16.33 10.99 0.12
CA LEU A 90 -14.87 10.86 -0.04
C LEU A 90 -14.28 9.95 1.02
N VAL A 91 -14.60 10.19 2.30
CA VAL A 91 -14.12 9.36 3.41
C VAL A 91 -14.57 7.91 3.24
N PHE A 92 -15.83 7.69 2.87
CA PHE A 92 -16.34 6.34 2.61
C PHE A 92 -15.59 5.66 1.46
N SER A 93 -15.31 6.39 0.37
CA SER A 93 -14.55 5.85 -0.75
C SER A 93 -13.10 5.52 -0.36
N VAL A 94 -12.44 6.38 0.42
CA VAL A 94 -11.08 6.16 0.94
C VAL A 94 -11.05 4.90 1.81
N GLN A 95 -12.01 4.75 2.74
CA GLN A 95 -12.13 3.55 3.58
C GLN A 95 -12.33 2.28 2.73
N SER A 96 -13.14 2.37 1.68
CA SER A 96 -13.35 1.22 0.77
C SER A 96 -12.09 0.84 -0.01
N GLY A 97 -11.25 1.83 -0.37
CA GLY A 97 -9.94 1.63 -1.01
C GLY A 97 -8.97 0.91 -0.07
N PHE A 98 -8.84 1.38 1.17
CA PHE A 98 -8.04 0.68 2.19
C PHE A 98 -8.51 -0.76 2.43
N ALA A 99 -9.83 -0.98 2.56
CA ALA A 99 -10.37 -2.33 2.74
C ALA A 99 -10.14 -3.24 1.51
N ARG A 100 -10.07 -2.67 0.29
CA ARG A 100 -9.70 -3.41 -0.92
C ARG A 100 -8.24 -3.85 -0.88
N ARG A 101 -7.34 -2.93 -0.52
CA ARG A 101 -5.91 -3.20 -0.33
C ARG A 101 -5.65 -4.28 0.72
N GLU A 102 -6.27 -4.16 1.90
CA GLU A 102 -6.06 -5.14 2.98
C GLU A 102 -6.55 -6.54 2.59
N ARG A 103 -7.66 -6.64 1.84
CA ARG A 103 -8.10 -7.92 1.28
C ARG A 103 -7.09 -8.50 0.28
N ALA A 104 -6.46 -7.65 -0.54
CA ALA A 104 -5.43 -8.10 -1.48
C ALA A 104 -4.19 -8.59 -0.74
N LEU A 105 -3.73 -7.88 0.30
CA LEU A 105 -2.64 -8.31 1.16
C LEU A 105 -2.95 -9.62 1.87
N GLY A 106 -4.18 -9.81 2.36
CA GLY A 106 -4.63 -11.05 2.98
C GLY A 106 -4.57 -12.24 2.01
N ALA A 107 -5.05 -12.06 0.77
CA ALA A 107 -4.97 -13.09 -0.27
C ALA A 107 -3.52 -13.39 -0.66
N LEU A 108 -2.70 -12.36 -0.86
CA LEU A 108 -1.26 -12.52 -1.14
C LEU A 108 -0.52 -13.23 0.02
N ALA A 109 -0.88 -12.96 1.28
CA ALA A 109 -0.33 -13.68 2.42
C ALA A 109 -0.69 -15.17 2.39
N GLY A 110 -1.94 -15.51 2.05
CA GLY A 110 -2.38 -16.90 1.89
C GLY A 110 -1.68 -17.62 0.72
N LEU A 111 -1.48 -16.93 -0.40
CA LEU A 111 -0.70 -17.42 -1.55
C LEU A 111 0.74 -17.74 -1.14
N LYS A 112 1.39 -16.80 -0.44
CA LYS A 112 2.76 -16.95 0.05
C LYS A 112 2.91 -18.11 1.03
N ALA A 113 2.03 -18.20 2.03
CA ALA A 113 2.05 -19.29 3.00
C ALA A 113 1.90 -20.66 2.34
N SER A 114 0.98 -20.77 1.38
CA SER A 114 0.74 -22.02 0.66
C SER A 114 1.90 -22.39 -0.27
N SER A 115 2.52 -21.40 -0.93
CA SER A 115 3.71 -21.59 -1.78
C SER A 115 4.91 -22.10 -0.99
N ILE A 116 5.21 -21.49 0.17
CA ILE A 116 6.26 -21.94 1.09
C ILE A 116 5.96 -23.38 1.55
N THR A 117 4.71 -23.69 1.86
CA THR A 117 4.33 -25.04 2.31
C THR A 117 4.57 -26.08 1.22
N VAL A 118 4.19 -25.79 -0.03
CA VAL A 118 4.46 -26.68 -1.18
C VAL A 118 5.97 -26.89 -1.37
N TYR A 119 6.77 -25.83 -1.33
CA TYR A 119 8.23 -25.93 -1.38
C TYR A 119 8.80 -26.83 -0.26
N LEU A 120 8.34 -26.64 0.98
CA LEU A 120 8.78 -27.45 2.12
C LEU A 120 8.39 -28.92 1.97
N MET A 121 7.24 -29.23 1.36
CA MET A 121 6.85 -30.62 1.06
C MET A 121 7.81 -31.27 0.06
N PHE A 122 8.18 -30.57 -1.03
CA PHE A 122 9.20 -31.07 -1.97
C PHE A 122 10.54 -31.33 -1.27
N LYS A 123 10.94 -30.44 -0.37
CA LYS A 123 12.23 -30.53 0.33
C LYS A 123 12.27 -31.61 1.41
N THR A 124 11.18 -31.78 2.17
CA THR A 124 11.18 -32.62 3.39
C THR A 124 10.68 -34.03 3.14
N TRP A 125 9.86 -34.25 2.11
CA TRP A 125 9.29 -35.57 1.84
C TRP A 125 10.14 -36.38 0.85
N GLU A 126 11.13 -35.76 0.21
CA GLU A 126 12.09 -36.47 -0.64
C GLU A 126 12.89 -37.49 0.18
N LYS A 127 12.81 -38.78 -0.20
CA LYS A 127 13.52 -39.86 0.51
C LYS A 127 15.02 -39.89 0.26
N GLU A 128 15.43 -39.58 -0.97
CA GLU A 128 16.84 -39.60 -1.37
C GLU A 128 17.61 -38.39 -0.83
N GLY A 129 16.90 -37.30 -0.50
CA GLY A 129 17.48 -36.09 0.08
C GLY A 129 18.47 -35.38 -0.85
N THR A 130 18.33 -35.52 -2.17
CA THR A 130 19.24 -34.89 -3.14
C THR A 130 19.05 -33.38 -3.22
N GLY A 131 17.89 -32.87 -2.81
CA GLY A 131 17.54 -31.45 -2.90
C GLY A 131 17.08 -31.00 -4.29
N LYS A 132 17.27 -31.83 -5.33
CA LYS A 132 16.93 -31.52 -6.72
C LYS A 132 15.47 -31.09 -6.88
N TRP A 133 14.55 -31.78 -6.21
CA TRP A 133 13.11 -31.49 -6.28
C TRP A 133 12.76 -30.14 -5.65
N ALA A 134 13.42 -29.78 -4.55
CA ALA A 134 13.25 -28.48 -3.93
C ALA A 134 13.76 -27.35 -4.83
N ASP A 135 14.91 -27.53 -5.48
CA ASP A 135 15.49 -26.54 -6.41
C ASP A 135 14.65 -26.35 -7.68
N GLU A 136 14.01 -27.41 -8.17
CA GLU A 136 13.06 -27.32 -9.29
C GLU A 136 11.74 -26.66 -8.87
N ALA A 137 11.23 -26.99 -7.68
CA ALA A 137 10.04 -26.35 -7.12
C ALA A 137 10.25 -24.85 -6.88
N GLU A 138 11.42 -24.45 -6.36
CA GLU A 138 11.80 -23.05 -6.18
C GLU A 138 11.77 -22.28 -7.50
N ARG A 139 12.33 -22.85 -8.58
CA ARG A 139 12.28 -22.26 -9.92
C ARG A 139 10.87 -22.12 -10.47
N LEU A 140 10.01 -23.11 -10.26
CA LEU A 140 8.60 -23.06 -10.71
C LEU A 140 7.81 -22.02 -9.91
N ILE A 141 8.03 -21.92 -8.60
CA ILE A 141 7.40 -20.90 -7.75
C ILE A 141 7.87 -19.51 -8.16
N ALA A 142 9.17 -19.29 -8.38
CA ALA A 142 9.68 -18.01 -8.86
C ALA A 142 9.02 -17.60 -10.18
N ARG A 143 8.91 -18.53 -11.14
CA ARG A 143 8.23 -18.28 -12.41
C ARG A 143 6.74 -17.95 -12.24
N LEU A 144 6.03 -18.70 -11.39
CA LEU A 144 4.64 -18.38 -11.04
C LEU A 144 4.52 -16.95 -10.50
N LEU A 145 5.43 -16.55 -9.62
CA LEU A 145 5.42 -15.19 -9.09
C LEU A 145 5.65 -14.18 -10.20
N ASP A 146 6.53 -14.43 -11.17
CA ASP A 146 6.80 -13.52 -12.29
C ASP A 146 5.58 -13.35 -13.18
N ASP A 147 4.88 -14.45 -13.46
CA ASP A 147 3.63 -14.40 -14.21
C ASP A 147 2.54 -13.66 -13.42
N ILE A 148 2.49 -13.80 -12.09
CA ILE A 148 1.56 -13.03 -11.24
C ILE A 148 1.93 -11.55 -11.22
N GLU A 149 3.20 -11.19 -11.07
CA GLU A 149 3.64 -9.80 -11.09
C GLU A 149 3.30 -9.14 -12.44
N TRP A 150 3.68 -9.82 -13.52
CA TRP A 150 3.38 -9.39 -14.87
C TRP A 150 1.87 -9.23 -15.07
N TYR A 151 1.09 -10.21 -14.59
CA TYR A 151 -0.36 -10.11 -14.58
C TYR A 151 -0.77 -8.83 -13.87
N LEU A 152 -0.47 -8.68 -12.58
CA LEU A 152 -0.96 -7.57 -11.74
C LEU A 152 -0.60 -6.17 -12.28
N ARG A 153 0.62 -5.99 -12.78
CA ARG A 153 1.11 -4.70 -13.30
C ARG A 153 0.63 -4.38 -14.73
N THR A 154 0.03 -5.34 -15.44
CA THR A 154 -0.43 -5.09 -16.80
C THR A 154 -1.64 -4.15 -16.81
N ALA A 155 -1.53 -3.01 -17.50
CA ALA A 155 -2.62 -2.03 -17.58
C ALA A 155 -3.85 -2.52 -18.37
N ARG A 156 -3.65 -3.41 -19.36
CA ARG A 156 -4.76 -3.95 -20.17
C ARG A 156 -5.31 -5.24 -19.57
N ARG A 157 -6.58 -5.17 -19.15
CA ARG A 157 -7.35 -6.31 -18.65
C ARG A 157 -7.94 -7.06 -19.86
N THR A 158 -7.21 -8.04 -20.39
CA THR A 158 -7.75 -8.96 -21.41
C THR A 158 -8.05 -10.32 -20.81
N GLU A 159 -9.05 -11.03 -21.35
CA GLU A 159 -9.47 -12.34 -20.86
C GLU A 159 -8.31 -13.35 -20.81
N ASN A 160 -7.41 -13.28 -21.79
CA ASN A 160 -6.29 -14.22 -21.93
C ASN A 160 -5.05 -13.84 -21.11
N THR A 161 -4.99 -12.64 -20.51
CA THR A 161 -3.81 -12.19 -19.74
C THR A 161 -3.55 -13.11 -18.54
N GLY A 162 -4.60 -13.72 -17.97
CA GLY A 162 -4.48 -14.62 -16.83
C GLY A 162 -3.95 -16.02 -17.18
N ASN A 163 -3.95 -16.42 -18.46
CA ASN A 163 -3.61 -17.79 -18.86
C ASN A 163 -2.18 -18.18 -18.47
N ALA A 164 -1.22 -17.24 -18.56
CA ALA A 164 0.16 -17.47 -18.17
C ALA A 164 0.29 -17.94 -16.71
N VAL A 165 -0.51 -17.36 -15.80
CA VAL A 165 -0.51 -17.75 -14.38
C VAL A 165 -1.05 -19.17 -14.21
N TYR A 166 -2.13 -19.52 -14.93
CA TYR A 166 -2.69 -20.87 -14.89
C TYR A 166 -1.76 -21.91 -15.50
N ASP A 167 -1.02 -21.57 -16.55
CA ASP A 167 0.03 -22.44 -17.12
C ASP A 167 1.12 -22.71 -16.08
N SER A 168 1.54 -21.69 -15.32
CA SER A 168 2.47 -21.86 -14.20
C SER A 168 1.91 -22.76 -13.09
N PHE A 169 0.63 -22.63 -12.72
CA PHE A 169 -0.01 -23.58 -11.80
C PHE A 169 -0.06 -25.00 -12.35
N ALA A 170 -0.31 -25.18 -13.65
CA ALA A 170 -0.32 -26.48 -14.32
C ALA A 170 1.08 -27.12 -14.29
N HIS A 171 2.14 -26.35 -14.50
CA HIS A 171 3.52 -26.83 -14.38
C HIS A 171 3.85 -27.30 -12.96
N ILE A 172 3.41 -26.56 -11.93
CA ILE A 172 3.56 -26.99 -10.53
C ILE A 172 2.79 -28.30 -10.28
N ALA A 173 1.54 -28.39 -10.77
CA ALA A 173 0.72 -29.60 -10.63
C ALA A 173 1.37 -30.83 -11.28
N ALA A 174 1.91 -30.68 -12.49
CA ALA A 174 2.63 -31.73 -13.19
C ALA A 174 3.87 -32.17 -12.39
N LYS A 175 4.62 -31.20 -11.85
CA LYS A 175 5.79 -31.47 -11.03
C LYS A 175 5.46 -32.22 -9.74
N MET A 176 4.33 -31.91 -9.12
CA MET A 176 3.84 -32.64 -7.95
C MET A 176 3.54 -34.10 -8.28
N ALA A 177 2.95 -34.37 -9.45
CA ALA A 177 2.70 -35.75 -9.88
C ALA A 177 4.01 -36.53 -10.12
N GLU A 178 5.01 -35.90 -10.73
CA GLU A 178 6.35 -36.49 -10.92
C GLU A 178 7.08 -36.78 -9.60
N PHE A 179 6.86 -35.96 -8.57
CA PHE A 179 7.49 -36.10 -7.26
C PHE A 179 6.91 -37.23 -6.40
N ALA A 180 5.68 -37.68 -6.68
CA ALA A 180 4.98 -38.65 -5.85
C ALA A 180 5.81 -39.93 -5.57
N PRO A 181 6.46 -40.58 -6.55
CA PRO A 181 7.31 -41.75 -6.30
C PRO A 181 8.52 -41.43 -5.42
N ALA A 182 9.16 -40.27 -5.61
CA ALA A 182 10.31 -39.82 -4.82
C ALA A 182 9.95 -39.55 -3.35
N ALA A 183 8.71 -39.16 -3.10
CA ALA A 183 8.13 -39.03 -1.76
C ALA A 183 7.64 -40.38 -1.17
N GLY A 184 7.62 -41.45 -1.97
CA GLY A 184 7.12 -42.77 -1.57
C GLY A 184 5.61 -42.92 -1.64
N PHE A 185 4.93 -42.07 -2.40
CA PHE A 185 3.50 -42.16 -2.69
C PHE A 185 3.31 -42.73 -4.09
N GLY A 186 2.89 -43.99 -4.17
CA GLY A 186 2.80 -44.75 -5.42
C GLY A 186 1.39 -44.81 -6.01
N ARG A 187 0.37 -44.44 -5.25
CA ARG A 187 -1.03 -44.53 -5.69
C ARG A 187 -1.69 -43.15 -5.77
N PRO A 188 -2.54 -42.91 -6.79
CA PRO A 188 -3.41 -41.76 -6.81
C PRO A 188 -4.25 -41.72 -5.53
N GLY A 189 -4.28 -40.56 -4.85
CA GLY A 189 -5.05 -40.38 -3.62
C GLY A 189 -4.32 -40.76 -2.32
N ASP A 190 -3.04 -41.14 -2.37
CA ASP A 190 -2.22 -41.27 -1.16
C ASP A 190 -2.26 -39.96 -0.35
N GLY A 191 -2.46 -40.07 0.96
CA GLY A 191 -2.81 -38.94 1.82
C GLY A 191 -1.82 -37.76 1.78
N GLY A 192 -0.53 -38.04 1.57
CA GLY A 192 0.48 -36.99 1.36
C GLY A 192 0.25 -36.18 0.10
N MET A 193 0.08 -36.85 -1.05
CA MET A 193 -0.18 -36.18 -2.33
C MET A 193 -1.51 -35.43 -2.33
N SER A 194 -2.54 -35.98 -1.67
CA SER A 194 -3.82 -35.28 -1.49
C SER A 194 -3.65 -33.96 -0.72
N ARG A 195 -2.82 -33.94 0.34
CA ARG A 195 -2.51 -32.70 1.09
C ARG A 195 -1.76 -31.69 0.22
N MET A 196 -0.81 -32.15 -0.58
CA MET A 196 -0.06 -31.27 -1.48
C MET A 196 -1.00 -30.60 -2.50
N SER A 197 -1.92 -31.38 -3.10
CA SER A 197 -2.95 -30.84 -4.00
C SER A 197 -3.92 -29.88 -3.31
N GLN A 198 -4.22 -30.08 -2.03
CA GLN A 198 -5.00 -29.12 -1.25
C GLN A 198 -4.26 -27.78 -1.10
N TYR A 199 -2.95 -27.78 -0.85
CA TYR A 199 -2.17 -26.53 -0.80
C TYR A 199 -2.08 -25.86 -2.16
N LEU A 200 -1.92 -26.61 -3.25
CA LEU A 200 -1.98 -26.05 -4.60
C LEU A 200 -3.35 -25.40 -4.88
N ARG A 201 -4.45 -26.07 -4.50
CA ARG A 201 -5.79 -25.48 -4.55
C ARG A 201 -5.86 -24.19 -3.73
N THR A 202 -5.33 -24.17 -2.51
CA THR A 202 -5.29 -22.97 -1.67
C THR A 202 -4.46 -21.84 -2.30
N MET A 203 -3.34 -22.15 -2.97
CA MET A 203 -2.58 -21.17 -3.75
C MET A 203 -3.45 -20.56 -4.85
N MET A 204 -4.11 -21.40 -5.65
CA MET A 204 -5.01 -20.95 -6.72
C MET A 204 -6.17 -20.12 -6.17
N GLN A 205 -6.82 -20.54 -5.08
CA GLN A 205 -7.89 -19.78 -4.44
C GLN A 205 -7.45 -18.37 -3.98
N ASN A 206 -6.25 -18.27 -3.42
CA ASN A 206 -5.71 -16.98 -3.02
C ASN A 206 -5.35 -16.11 -4.23
N PHE A 207 -4.80 -16.70 -5.30
CA PHE A 207 -4.62 -15.99 -6.56
C PHE A 207 -5.94 -15.49 -7.15
N GLU A 208 -7.00 -16.30 -7.15
CA GLU A 208 -8.35 -15.86 -7.56
C GLU A 208 -8.85 -14.70 -6.69
N GLY A 209 -8.53 -14.68 -5.40
CA GLY A 209 -8.84 -13.56 -4.52
C GLY A 209 -8.16 -12.26 -4.96
N VAL A 210 -6.87 -12.33 -5.30
CA VAL A 210 -6.13 -11.18 -5.83
C VAL A 210 -6.67 -10.77 -7.21
N ARG A 211 -6.92 -11.74 -8.09
CA ARG A 211 -7.52 -11.52 -9.42
C ARG A 211 -8.88 -10.85 -9.32
N ALA A 212 -9.75 -11.33 -8.45
CA ALA A 212 -11.06 -10.74 -8.23
C ALA A 212 -10.94 -9.28 -7.79
N ILE A 213 -9.97 -8.96 -6.92
CA ILE A 213 -9.75 -7.57 -6.49
C ILE A 213 -9.23 -6.72 -7.63
N ARG A 214 -8.32 -7.22 -8.46
CA ARG A 214 -7.76 -6.47 -9.60
C ARG A 214 -8.78 -6.26 -10.72
N ASP A 215 -9.45 -7.32 -11.14
CA ASP A 215 -10.32 -7.33 -12.31
C ASP A 215 -11.69 -6.72 -12.00
N SER A 216 -12.17 -6.84 -10.75
CA SER A 216 -13.41 -6.18 -10.36
C SER A 216 -13.22 -4.67 -10.34
N GLU A 217 -14.09 -3.98 -11.05
CA GLU A 217 -14.16 -2.52 -10.97
C GLU A 217 -14.69 -2.10 -9.59
N THR A 218 -14.13 -1.04 -9.02
CA THR A 218 -14.79 -0.31 -7.93
C THR A 218 -16.12 0.25 -8.42
N PRO A 219 -17.11 0.48 -7.54
CA PRO A 219 -18.38 1.10 -7.94
C PRO A 219 -18.13 2.45 -8.64
N VAL A 220 -18.21 2.46 -9.97
CA VAL A 220 -17.88 3.62 -10.82
C VAL A 220 -18.76 4.84 -10.46
N GLY A 221 -19.99 4.59 -10.02
CA GLY A 221 -20.94 5.63 -9.63
C GLY A 221 -20.45 6.54 -8.50
N LEU A 222 -19.85 6.00 -7.43
CA LEU A 222 -19.37 6.81 -6.30
C LEU A 222 -18.19 7.70 -6.71
N ARG A 223 -17.30 7.17 -7.57
CA ARG A 223 -16.15 7.92 -8.08
C ARG A 223 -16.58 9.08 -8.98
N LEU A 224 -17.48 8.81 -9.93
CA LEU A 224 -18.02 9.85 -10.81
C LEU A 224 -18.76 10.92 -10.01
N PHE A 225 -19.51 10.49 -8.98
CA PHE A 225 -20.19 11.41 -8.09
C PHE A 225 -19.21 12.31 -7.32
N CYS A 226 -18.18 11.74 -6.68
CA CYS A 226 -17.16 12.52 -5.98
C CYS A 226 -16.43 13.47 -6.93
N PHE A 227 -16.05 13.01 -8.12
CA PHE A 227 -15.41 13.84 -9.13
C PHE A 227 -16.28 15.03 -9.52
N ALA A 228 -17.55 14.81 -9.87
CA ALA A 228 -18.48 15.88 -10.24
C ALA A 228 -18.67 16.88 -9.09
N LEU A 229 -18.84 16.38 -7.86
CA LEU A 229 -19.07 17.19 -6.68
C LEU A 229 -17.87 18.10 -6.34
N ILE A 230 -16.64 17.61 -6.47
CA ILE A 230 -15.43 18.41 -6.19
C ILE A 230 -15.24 19.51 -7.22
N HIS A 231 -15.55 19.24 -8.48
CA HIS A 231 -15.43 20.24 -9.54
C HIS A 231 -16.58 21.26 -9.51
N ALA A 232 -17.75 20.88 -9.01
CA ALA A 232 -18.87 21.79 -8.80
C ALA A 232 -18.74 22.63 -7.52
N ALA A 233 -18.08 22.12 -6.47
CA ALA A 233 -18.00 22.76 -5.16
C ALA A 233 -17.44 24.20 -5.20
N PRO A 234 -16.37 24.54 -5.93
CA PRO A 234 -15.89 25.93 -6.07
C PRO A 234 -16.96 26.90 -6.55
N ILE A 235 -17.82 26.48 -7.48
CA ILE A 235 -18.88 27.31 -8.07
C ILE A 235 -20.01 27.50 -7.07
N LEU A 236 -20.43 26.42 -6.40
CA LEU A 236 -21.53 26.45 -5.45
C LEU A 236 -21.16 27.19 -4.15
N LEU A 237 -19.90 27.07 -3.70
CA LEU A 237 -19.43 27.64 -2.43
C LEU A 237 -18.78 29.02 -2.57
N ALA A 238 -18.44 29.48 -3.77
CA ALA A 238 -17.88 30.83 -3.96
C ALA A 238 -18.67 31.97 -3.28
N PRO A 239 -20.02 32.03 -3.39
CA PRO A 239 -20.80 33.08 -2.74
C PRO A 239 -20.81 32.94 -1.21
N TYR A 240 -20.67 31.72 -0.69
CA TYR A 240 -20.64 31.45 0.74
C TYR A 240 -19.42 32.07 1.42
N TRP A 241 -18.23 31.98 0.81
CA TRP A 241 -17.00 32.49 1.41
C TRP A 241 -17.01 34.00 1.63
N ASN A 242 -17.79 34.74 0.84
CA ASN A 242 -17.96 36.19 1.00
C ASN A 242 -18.81 36.58 2.21
N HIS A 243 -19.58 35.66 2.79
CA HIS A 243 -20.31 35.91 4.03
C HIS A 243 -19.36 36.21 5.20
N PHE A 244 -18.17 35.58 5.25
CA PHE A 244 -17.14 35.88 6.27
C PHE A 244 -16.62 37.32 6.23
N CYS A 245 -16.93 38.05 5.17
CA CYS A 245 -16.53 39.44 4.98
C CYS A 245 -17.62 40.42 5.47
N GLN A 246 -18.79 39.92 5.86
CA GLN A 246 -19.90 40.72 6.36
C GLN A 246 -19.71 40.94 7.86
N GLY A 247 -19.07 42.05 8.24
CA GLY A 247 -18.90 42.39 9.66
C GLY A 247 -17.93 43.52 9.97
N LYS A 248 -17.08 43.93 9.03
CA LYS A 248 -16.17 45.07 9.22
C LYS A 248 -16.50 46.20 8.27
N LYS A 249 -17.18 47.23 8.78
CA LYS A 249 -17.18 48.57 8.19
C LYS A 249 -15.94 49.29 8.72
N ASP A 250 -14.77 48.94 8.21
CA ASP A 250 -13.57 49.72 8.52
C ASP A 250 -13.64 50.99 7.66
N VAL A 251 -14.23 52.05 8.21
CA VAL A 251 -14.20 53.38 7.62
C VAL A 251 -12.79 53.94 7.87
N SER A 252 -11.90 53.85 6.88
CA SER A 252 -10.66 54.65 6.89
C SER A 252 -10.93 55.97 6.18
N GLU A 253 -10.92 57.06 6.95
CA GLU A 253 -11.05 58.42 6.46
C GLU A 253 -9.69 58.91 5.96
N ASP A 254 -9.53 59.07 4.64
CA ASP A 254 -8.34 59.71 4.08
C ASP A 254 -8.44 61.25 4.23
N ILE A 255 -7.28 61.91 4.31
CA ILE A 255 -7.08 63.38 4.49
C ILE A 255 -7.84 64.24 3.43
N MET A 256 -8.35 63.63 2.36
CA MET A 256 -9.09 64.28 1.28
C MET A 256 -10.60 63.94 1.25
N GLY A 257 -11.17 63.43 2.34
CA GLY A 257 -12.63 63.23 2.46
C GLY A 257 -13.25 62.28 1.41
N THR A 258 -12.42 61.46 0.77
CA THR A 258 -12.85 60.49 -0.25
C THR A 258 -12.76 59.09 0.36
N THR A 259 -13.90 58.49 0.67
CA THR A 259 -14.00 57.12 1.20
C THR A 259 -13.69 56.13 0.09
N ILE A 260 -12.50 55.54 0.12
CA ILE A 260 -12.11 54.46 -0.79
C ILE A 260 -12.23 53.14 -0.03
N GLU A 261 -13.35 52.42 -0.22
CA GLU A 261 -13.57 51.06 0.31
C GLU A 261 -12.72 50.01 -0.46
N LEU A 262 -11.39 50.12 -0.47
CA LEU A 262 -10.55 49.21 -1.25
C LEU A 262 -10.36 47.83 -0.58
N THR A 263 -10.51 47.73 0.74
CA THR A 263 -10.11 46.55 1.53
C THR A 263 -11.22 45.53 1.79
N GLY A 264 -12.45 45.77 1.31
CA GLY A 264 -13.59 44.86 1.53
C GLY A 264 -14.49 44.59 0.32
N SER A 265 -14.23 45.25 -0.82
CA SER A 265 -15.13 45.16 -1.99
C SER A 265 -14.91 43.90 -2.83
N TYR A 266 -13.67 43.40 -2.89
CA TYR A 266 -13.28 42.17 -3.60
C TYR A 266 -13.19 40.93 -2.70
N GLY A 267 -13.86 40.94 -1.55
CA GLY A 267 -13.76 39.90 -0.52
C GLY A 267 -12.76 40.27 0.59
N CYS A 268 -12.50 39.33 1.50
CA CYS A 268 -11.69 39.53 2.70
C CYS A 268 -10.71 38.37 2.90
N GLN A 269 -9.60 38.65 3.61
CA GLN A 269 -8.54 37.67 3.86
C GLN A 269 -9.06 36.38 4.51
N ALA A 270 -10.00 36.48 5.44
CA ALA A 270 -10.60 35.33 6.11
C ALA A 270 -11.39 34.43 5.14
N GLY A 271 -12.18 35.03 4.23
CA GLY A 271 -12.94 34.29 3.22
C GLY A 271 -12.03 33.53 2.27
N TYR A 272 -11.00 34.19 1.75
CA TYR A 272 -9.99 33.53 0.89
C TYR A 272 -9.25 32.43 1.62
N PHE A 273 -8.83 32.65 2.87
CA PHE A 273 -8.14 31.62 3.66
C PHE A 273 -9.01 30.36 3.82
N MET A 274 -10.27 30.52 4.21
CA MET A 274 -11.20 29.39 4.36
C MET A 274 -11.50 28.69 3.04
N ALA A 275 -11.67 29.46 1.97
CA ALA A 275 -11.92 28.92 0.63
C ALA A 275 -10.75 28.08 0.13
N VAL A 276 -9.51 28.57 0.30
CA VAL A 276 -8.28 27.86 -0.06
C VAL A 276 -8.13 26.60 0.80
N ALA A 277 -8.28 26.72 2.13
CA ALA A 277 -8.14 25.59 3.04
C ALA A 277 -9.13 24.46 2.72
N TYR A 278 -10.41 24.79 2.55
CA TYR A 278 -11.43 23.80 2.18
C TYR A 278 -11.14 23.14 0.82
N THR A 279 -10.79 23.93 -0.19
CA THR A 279 -10.46 23.40 -1.53
C THR A 279 -9.27 22.44 -1.47
N LEU A 280 -8.20 22.81 -0.74
CA LEU A 280 -7.03 21.96 -0.56
C LEU A 280 -7.38 20.65 0.15
N ILE A 281 -8.17 20.69 1.22
CA ILE A 281 -8.59 19.49 1.96
C ILE A 281 -9.37 18.53 1.04
N VAL A 282 -10.37 19.04 0.33
CA VAL A 282 -11.24 18.22 -0.51
C VAL A 282 -10.48 17.62 -1.70
N VAL A 283 -9.62 18.40 -2.35
CA VAL A 283 -8.81 17.89 -3.48
C VAL A 283 -7.74 16.91 -2.99
N ALA A 284 -7.12 17.15 -1.83
CA ALA A 284 -6.17 16.20 -1.25
C ALA A 284 -6.84 14.86 -0.90
N LEU A 285 -8.03 14.88 -0.29
CA LEU A 285 -8.80 13.66 -0.01
C LEU A 285 -9.18 12.90 -1.28
N PHE A 286 -9.57 13.61 -2.34
CA PHE A 286 -9.84 12.99 -3.63
C PHE A 286 -8.59 12.35 -4.25
N ARG A 287 -7.43 12.97 -4.09
CA ARG A 287 -6.18 12.38 -4.55
C ARG A 287 -5.89 11.07 -3.82
N VAL A 288 -6.04 11.05 -2.49
CA VAL A 288 -5.91 9.80 -1.69
C VAL A 288 -6.86 8.73 -2.20
N GLN A 289 -8.11 9.09 -2.50
CA GLN A 289 -9.09 8.16 -3.06
C GLN A 289 -8.63 7.56 -4.40
N VAL A 290 -8.09 8.36 -5.31
CA VAL A 290 -7.62 7.91 -6.63
C VAL A 290 -6.42 6.98 -6.50
N GLU A 291 -5.49 7.29 -5.60
CA GLU A 291 -4.28 6.50 -5.38
C GLU A 291 -4.56 5.15 -4.71
N LEU A 292 -5.54 5.10 -3.79
CA LEU A 292 -6.00 3.85 -3.19
C LEU A 292 -6.89 3.02 -4.12
N GLU A 293 -7.19 3.50 -5.33
CA GLU A 293 -8.07 2.78 -6.26
C GLU A 293 -7.41 1.48 -6.72
N ASP A 294 -6.19 1.53 -7.25
CA ASP A 294 -5.48 0.35 -7.77
C ASP A 294 -4.23 0.04 -6.93
N PRO A 295 -4.30 -0.92 -5.99
CA PRO A 295 -3.18 -1.20 -5.08
C PRO A 295 -1.98 -1.90 -5.75
N PHE A 296 -2.05 -2.17 -7.05
CA PHE A 296 -1.06 -2.94 -7.80
C PHE A 296 -0.29 -2.13 -8.86
N ASP A 297 -0.67 -0.87 -9.10
CA ASP A 297 -0.09 -0.08 -10.19
C ASP A 297 1.33 0.42 -9.87
N GLY A 298 1.69 0.51 -8.60
CA GLY A 298 3.01 0.88 -8.10
C GLY A 298 3.28 2.39 -8.14
N ASN A 299 2.26 3.20 -8.42
CA ASN A 299 2.37 4.65 -8.43
C ASN A 299 2.03 5.27 -7.07
N GLY A 300 1.24 4.55 -6.27
CA GLY A 300 0.76 4.98 -4.97
C GLY A 300 1.76 4.77 -3.84
N ALA A 301 1.85 5.73 -2.93
CA ALA A 301 2.65 5.61 -1.71
C ALA A 301 2.19 4.45 -0.82
N ASP A 302 0.89 4.15 -0.85
CA ASP A 302 0.25 3.07 -0.11
C ASP A 302 0.13 1.76 -0.91
N ASP A 303 0.73 1.65 -2.09
CA ASP A 303 0.62 0.43 -2.89
C ASP A 303 1.29 -0.78 -2.24
N ILE A 304 0.95 -1.95 -2.76
CA ILE A 304 1.58 -3.20 -2.35
C ILE A 304 3.01 -3.22 -2.89
N LYS A 305 3.98 -3.07 -1.98
CA LYS A 305 5.42 -3.18 -2.27
C LYS A 305 5.78 -4.61 -2.63
N TRP A 306 5.69 -4.91 -3.93
CA TRP A 306 5.84 -6.26 -4.46
C TRP A 306 7.20 -6.86 -4.13
N GLU A 307 8.27 -6.09 -4.30
CA GLU A 307 9.65 -6.45 -3.97
C GLU A 307 9.80 -6.92 -2.51
N ILE A 308 9.20 -6.21 -1.55
CA ILE A 308 9.24 -6.59 -0.13
C ILE A 308 8.41 -7.86 0.11
N TRP A 309 7.24 -7.95 -0.52
CA TRP A 309 6.35 -9.09 -0.34
C TRP A 309 6.96 -10.39 -0.90
N ARG A 310 7.60 -10.31 -2.06
CA ARG A 310 8.24 -11.43 -2.79
C ARG A 310 9.58 -11.83 -2.18
N ALA A 311 10.33 -10.93 -1.55
CA ALA A 311 11.71 -11.17 -1.11
C ALA A 311 11.95 -12.49 -0.35
N GLN A 312 11.00 -12.93 0.49
CA GLN A 312 11.11 -14.22 1.18
C GLN A 312 10.93 -15.42 0.23
N LEU A 313 10.09 -15.33 -0.80
CA LEU A 313 9.90 -16.41 -1.76
C LEU A 313 11.11 -16.57 -2.72
N ASP A 314 11.85 -15.50 -2.98
CA ASP A 314 13.09 -15.58 -3.78
C ASP A 314 14.26 -16.22 -3.04
N GLN A 315 14.11 -16.43 -1.73
CA GLN A 315 15.15 -16.96 -0.84
C GLN A 315 14.75 -18.30 -0.23
N LEU A 316 13.84 -19.06 -0.86
CA LEU A 316 13.32 -20.32 -0.33
C LEU A 316 14.46 -21.32 -0.01
N GLY A 317 15.48 -21.39 -0.87
CA GLY A 317 16.68 -22.20 -0.69
C GLY A 317 17.47 -21.93 0.61
N ASN A 318 17.30 -20.74 1.20
CA ASN A 318 17.97 -20.29 2.42
C ASN A 318 17.23 -20.66 3.71
N TYR A 319 16.06 -21.31 3.63
CA TYR A 319 15.30 -21.75 4.80
C TYR A 319 15.43 -23.25 5.07
N GLY A 320 15.11 -23.67 6.30
CA GLY A 320 15.23 -25.04 6.78
C GLY A 320 16.45 -25.26 7.69
N VAL A 321 16.78 -26.53 7.95
CA VAL A 321 17.78 -26.94 8.96
C VAL A 321 19.18 -26.36 8.67
N GLY A 322 19.63 -26.39 7.42
CA GLY A 322 20.91 -25.77 6.99
C GLY A 322 20.79 -24.29 6.61
N GLY A 323 19.63 -23.66 6.84
CA GLY A 323 19.36 -22.28 6.45
C GLY A 323 20.25 -21.23 7.13
N PRO A 324 20.51 -21.30 8.45
CA PRO A 324 21.38 -20.34 9.13
C PRO A 324 22.80 -20.29 8.54
N GLU A 325 23.36 -21.44 8.18
CA GLU A 325 24.70 -21.54 7.58
C GLU A 325 24.71 -20.92 6.18
N LYS A 326 23.73 -21.24 5.33
CA LYS A 326 23.59 -20.65 3.99
C LYS A 326 23.41 -19.12 4.04
N ARG A 327 22.61 -18.61 4.97
CA ARG A 327 22.44 -17.16 5.14
C ARG A 327 23.74 -16.49 5.61
N ALA A 328 24.47 -17.10 6.54
CA ALA A 328 25.78 -16.61 6.96
C ALA A 328 26.79 -16.60 5.81
N GLU A 329 26.80 -17.63 4.95
CA GLU A 329 27.64 -17.66 3.75
C GLU A 329 27.27 -16.56 2.76
N ASN A 330 25.98 -16.37 2.47
CA ASN A 330 25.50 -15.32 1.58
C ASN A 330 25.84 -13.93 2.10
N SER A 331 25.70 -13.68 3.41
CA SER A 331 26.10 -12.41 4.04
C SER A 331 27.61 -12.16 3.92
N ARG A 332 28.44 -13.20 4.09
CA ARG A 332 29.89 -13.09 3.90
C ARG A 332 30.25 -12.78 2.45
N ARG A 333 29.60 -13.43 1.49
CA ARG A 333 29.78 -13.15 0.04
C ARG A 333 29.37 -11.71 -0.31
N ALA A 334 28.24 -11.25 0.22
CA ALA A 334 27.77 -9.88 0.00
C ALA A 334 28.72 -8.83 0.60
N ALA A 335 29.26 -9.07 1.80
CA ALA A 335 30.25 -8.21 2.42
C ALA A 335 31.56 -8.15 1.62
N ALA A 336 32.00 -9.29 1.07
CA ALA A 336 33.19 -9.35 0.21
C ALA A 336 33.02 -8.56 -1.10
N LEU A 337 31.81 -8.52 -1.66
CA LEU A 337 31.51 -7.75 -2.87
C LEU A 337 31.38 -6.23 -2.64
N ARG A 338 31.00 -5.80 -1.43
CA ARG A 338 30.92 -4.37 -1.06
C ARG A 338 32.27 -3.77 -0.64
N GLY A 339 33.26 -4.61 -0.34
CA GLY A 339 34.61 -4.19 0.04
C GLY A 339 35.61 -4.11 -1.13
N GLN A 340 35.15 -4.26 -2.38
CA GLN A 340 35.92 -4.08 -3.62
C GLN A 340 35.47 -2.81 -4.33
#